data_AF-A0A5B1R367-F1
#
_entry.id   AF-A0A5B1R367-F1
#
_cell.length_a   1.000
_cell.length_b   1.000
_cell.length_c   1.000
_cell.angle_alpha   90.00
_cell.angle_beta   90.00
_cell.angle_gamma   90.00
#
_symmetry.space_group_name_H-M   'P 1'
#
loop_
_entity.id
_entity.type
_entity.pdbx_description
1 polymer ?
#
loop_
_entity_poly.entity_id
_entity_poly.type
_entity_poly.pdbx_seq_one_letter_code
_entity_poly.pdbx_strand_id
1 'polypeptide(L)'
;MNPAEIMAMCTMIPFEDIKKLKMELEHGDPWPAEGYFDLFGRCQELWHVEISVNCPVHLREGFSPDVVESSEEQPRVLFLSLTSLMLSRINFNFKRGHSSWLPGWLKSRMRLCPLQQITITNCVLQRETLQTIYCEIRRARVAWKHLRILEEDNDSDYISPSPIPSPSV
;
A
#
# COMPACT_ATOMS: atom_id res chain seq x y z
N MET A 1 -12.24 22.60 -1.19
CA MET A 1 -12.72 22.07 -2.47
C MET A 1 -13.42 20.76 -2.17
N ASN A 2 -14.63 20.56 -2.66
CA ASN A 2 -15.35 19.30 -2.39
C ASN A 2 -14.82 18.18 -3.31
N PRO A 3 -14.94 16.89 -2.94
CA PRO A 3 -14.41 15.78 -3.75
C PRO A 3 -14.91 15.73 -5.21
N ALA A 4 -16.15 16.17 -5.45
CA ALA A 4 -16.75 16.18 -6.78
C ALA A 4 -16.13 17.24 -7.70
N GLU A 5 -15.78 18.41 -7.17
CA GLU A 5 -15.05 19.46 -7.89
C GLU A 5 -13.65 18.98 -8.28
N ILE A 6 -12.94 18.29 -7.37
CA ILE A 6 -11.62 17.74 -7.65
C ILE A 6 -11.72 16.68 -8.75
N MET A 7 -12.69 15.76 -8.67
CA MET A 7 -12.92 14.77 -9.73
C MET A 7 -13.23 15.42 -11.08
N ALA A 8 -14.09 16.44 -11.12
CA ALA A 8 -14.43 17.15 -12.34
C ALA A 8 -13.24 17.91 -12.95
N MET A 9 -12.35 18.45 -12.12
CA MET A 9 -11.11 19.04 -12.60
C MET A 9 -10.16 17.98 -13.14
N CYS A 10 -10.03 16.85 -12.44
CA CYS A 10 -9.20 15.75 -12.88
C CYS A 10 -9.69 15.18 -14.22
N THR A 11 -10.99 14.98 -14.44
CA THR A 11 -11.49 14.42 -15.72
C THR A 11 -11.19 15.28 -16.96
N MET A 12 -10.85 16.56 -16.79
CA MET A 12 -10.39 17.45 -17.86
C MET A 12 -8.89 17.32 -18.18
N ILE A 13 -8.13 16.60 -17.36
CA ILE A 13 -6.71 16.31 -17.58
C ILE A 13 -6.62 15.12 -18.55
N PRO A 14 -5.79 15.19 -19.61
CA PRO A 14 -5.53 14.06 -20.50
C PRO A 14 -4.67 13.03 -19.77
N PHE A 15 -5.31 12.22 -18.92
CA PHE A 15 -4.65 11.21 -18.09
C PHE A 15 -3.96 10.11 -18.89
N GLU A 16 -4.38 9.90 -20.12
CA GLU A 16 -3.84 8.90 -21.05
C GLU A 16 -2.33 9.08 -21.30
N ASP A 17 -1.87 10.34 -21.36
CA ASP A 17 -0.48 10.70 -21.63
C ASP A 17 0.38 10.88 -20.36
N ILE A 18 -0.20 10.69 -19.17
CA ILE A 18 0.54 10.90 -17.93
C ILE A 18 1.53 9.77 -17.72
N LYS A 19 2.81 10.15 -17.70
CA LYS A 19 3.96 9.24 -17.52
C LYS A 19 4.41 9.10 -16.07
N LYS A 20 4.20 10.16 -15.28
CA LYS A 20 4.62 10.24 -13.89
C LYS A 20 3.53 10.88 -13.05
N LEU A 21 3.24 10.26 -11.91
CA LEU A 21 2.24 10.74 -10.97
C LEU A 21 2.89 10.86 -9.59
N LYS A 22 2.71 12.02 -8.96
CA LYS A 22 3.05 12.22 -7.56
C LYS A 22 1.77 12.48 -6.77
N MET A 23 1.55 11.69 -5.74
CA MET A 23 0.40 11.78 -4.83
C MET A 23 0.89 12.10 -3.42
N GLU A 24 0.42 13.22 -2.90
CA GLU A 24 0.66 13.66 -1.52
C GLU A 24 -0.70 13.91 -0.89
N LEU A 25 -1.15 12.95 -0.07
CA LEU A 25 -2.51 12.89 0.44
C LEU A 25 -2.48 13.19 1.95
N GLU A 26 -2.37 14.47 2.27
CA GLU A 26 -2.19 14.96 3.65
C GLU A 26 -3.50 14.97 4.47
N HIS A 27 -4.66 14.98 3.81
CA HIS A 27 -5.96 15.23 4.45
C HIS A 27 -7.01 14.12 4.24
N GLY A 28 -6.58 12.86 4.33
CA GLY A 28 -7.49 11.71 4.31
C GLY A 28 -7.65 11.10 2.92
N ASP A 29 -8.79 10.45 2.71
CA ASP A 29 -9.10 9.70 1.49
C ASP A 29 -10.10 10.49 0.62
N PRO A 30 -9.63 11.21 -0.41
CA PRO A 30 -10.48 12.12 -1.17
C PRO A 30 -11.55 11.40 -2.00
N TRP A 31 -11.33 10.13 -2.35
CA TRP A 31 -12.18 9.39 -3.27
C TRP A 31 -12.49 7.98 -2.76
N PRO A 32 -13.64 7.40 -3.13
CA PRO A 32 -13.86 5.97 -3.02
C PRO A 32 -12.95 5.22 -4.02
N ALA A 33 -12.84 3.90 -3.88
CA ALA A 33 -11.93 3.09 -4.69
C ALA A 33 -12.23 3.21 -6.19
N GLU A 34 -13.51 3.23 -6.54
CA GLU A 34 -14.00 3.42 -7.91
C GLU A 34 -13.49 4.72 -8.53
N GLY A 35 -13.43 5.80 -7.75
CA GLY A 35 -12.90 7.08 -8.22
C GLY A 35 -11.43 6.99 -8.62
N TYR A 36 -10.63 6.22 -7.88
CA TYR A 36 -9.24 5.95 -8.25
C TYR A 36 -9.13 5.13 -9.53
N PHE A 37 -10.00 4.13 -9.73
CA PHE A 37 -10.05 3.35 -10.97
C PHE A 37 -10.48 4.18 -12.17
N ASP A 38 -11.50 5.01 -12.03
CA ASP A 38 -12.00 5.86 -13.12
C ASP A 38 -10.95 6.89 -13.56
N LEU A 39 -10.16 7.41 -12.62
CA LEU A 39 -9.09 8.36 -12.91
C LEU A 39 -7.85 7.66 -13.47
N PHE A 40 -7.32 6.71 -12.72
CA PHE A 40 -6.00 6.14 -12.98
C PHE A 40 -6.01 4.88 -13.83
N GLY A 41 -7.15 4.22 -13.99
CA GLY A 41 -7.32 3.10 -14.92
C GLY A 41 -7.14 3.52 -16.39
N ARG A 42 -7.34 4.80 -16.69
CA ARG A 42 -7.09 5.38 -18.03
C ARG A 42 -5.62 5.73 -18.30
N CYS A 43 -4.76 5.71 -17.29
CA CYS A 43 -3.36 6.12 -17.40
C CYS A 43 -2.51 5.00 -18.02
N GLN A 44 -2.61 4.81 -19.34
CA GLN A 44 -1.92 3.72 -20.05
C GLN A 44 -0.40 3.92 -20.16
N GLU A 45 0.09 5.15 -20.16
CA GLU A 45 1.53 5.43 -20.22
C GLU A 45 2.20 5.64 -18.85
N LEU A 46 1.45 5.49 -17.76
CA LEU A 46 1.97 5.78 -16.42
C LEU A 46 2.93 4.70 -15.94
N TRP A 47 4.21 5.01 -16.03
CA TRP A 47 5.29 4.09 -15.66
C TRP A 47 5.93 4.42 -14.30
N HIS A 48 5.68 5.61 -13.73
CA HIS A 48 6.19 6.01 -12.42
C HIS A 48 5.14 6.62 -11.51
N VAL A 49 5.08 6.14 -10.27
CA VAL A 49 4.22 6.66 -9.22
C VAL A 49 5.03 6.95 -7.96
N GLU A 50 4.85 8.14 -7.38
CA GLU A 50 5.36 8.54 -6.08
C GLU A 50 4.18 8.75 -5.13
N ILE A 51 4.18 8.07 -3.98
CA ILE A 51 3.17 8.23 -2.92
C ILE A 51 3.88 8.69 -1.65
N SER A 52 3.44 9.83 -1.11
CA SER A 52 4.04 10.45 0.06
C SER A 52 3.03 10.67 1.19
N VAL A 53 3.53 10.63 2.43
CA VAL A 53 2.84 10.99 3.70
C VAL A 53 1.78 9.98 4.15
N ASN A 54 0.86 9.59 3.27
CA ASN A 54 -0.16 8.60 3.57
C ASN A 54 -0.59 7.86 2.28
N CYS A 55 -0.96 6.59 2.41
CA CYS A 55 -1.64 5.84 1.35
C CYS A 55 -3.07 5.61 1.82
N PRO A 56 -4.09 6.26 1.24
CA PRO A 56 -5.46 6.13 1.71
C PRO A 56 -6.02 4.71 1.56
N VAL A 57 -7.04 4.37 2.35
CA VAL A 57 -7.58 3.00 2.39
C VAL A 57 -8.18 2.59 1.05
N HIS A 58 -8.97 3.45 0.42
CA HIS A 58 -9.59 3.17 -0.87
C HIS A 58 -8.55 3.12 -2.01
N LEU A 59 -7.45 3.88 -1.92
CA LEU A 59 -6.33 3.71 -2.86
C LEU A 59 -5.66 2.33 -2.67
N ARG A 60 -5.58 1.81 -1.44
CA ARG A 60 -5.06 0.46 -1.16
C ARG A 60 -5.94 -0.64 -1.74
N GLU A 61 -7.24 -0.43 -1.84
CA GLU A 61 -8.15 -1.38 -2.49
C GLU A 61 -7.81 -1.54 -3.97
N GLY A 62 -7.40 -0.46 -4.64
CA GLY A 62 -6.86 -0.53 -6.02
C GLY A 62 -5.53 -1.28 -6.15
N PHE A 63 -4.90 -1.62 -5.03
CA PHE A 63 -3.72 -2.45 -4.93
C PHE A 63 -4.04 -3.89 -4.43
N SER A 64 -5.25 -4.17 -3.96
CA SER A 64 -5.61 -5.51 -3.50
C SER A 64 -6.28 -6.30 -4.63
N PRO A 65 -5.64 -7.35 -5.17
CA PRO A 65 -6.25 -8.23 -6.17
C PRO A 65 -7.40 -9.07 -5.60
N ASP A 66 -7.48 -9.16 -4.27
CA ASP A 66 -8.44 -9.99 -3.53
C ASP A 66 -9.71 -9.21 -3.14
N VAL A 67 -9.81 -7.92 -3.50
CA VAL A 67 -11.04 -7.14 -3.28
C VAL A 67 -12.04 -7.46 -4.40
N VAL A 68 -12.68 -8.62 -4.19
CA VAL A 68 -14.12 -8.87 -4.33
C VAL A 68 -14.73 -8.92 -5.74
N GLU A 69 -14.91 -10.17 -6.20
CA GLU A 69 -16.22 -10.77 -6.54
C GLU A 69 -17.17 -9.99 -7.48
N SER A 70 -16.69 -9.43 -8.57
CA SER A 70 -17.55 -9.24 -9.74
C SER A 70 -17.14 -10.22 -10.82
N SER A 71 -18.14 -10.78 -11.50
CA SER A 71 -18.07 -11.77 -12.57
C SER A 71 -17.31 -11.32 -13.84
N GLU A 72 -16.42 -10.34 -13.73
CA GLU A 72 -15.60 -9.86 -14.84
C GLU A 72 -14.24 -10.58 -14.84
N GLU A 73 -13.87 -11.10 -16.01
CA GLU A 73 -12.79 -12.08 -16.22
C GLU A 73 -11.36 -11.56 -15.92
N GLN A 74 -11.17 -10.36 -15.36
CA GLN A 74 -9.84 -9.79 -15.10
C GLN A 74 -9.75 -9.03 -13.77
N PRO A 75 -8.67 -9.24 -12.98
CA PRO A 75 -8.42 -8.45 -11.78
C PRO A 75 -8.22 -6.98 -12.15
N ARG A 76 -9.00 -6.09 -11.52
CA ARG A 76 -8.83 -4.64 -11.65
C ARG A 76 -7.56 -4.22 -10.92
N VAL A 77 -6.48 -3.96 -11.69
CA VAL A 77 -5.19 -3.51 -11.17
C VAL A 77 -4.96 -2.07 -11.59
N LEU A 78 -4.73 -1.17 -10.63
CA LEU A 78 -4.30 0.20 -10.94
C LEU A 78 -2.90 0.23 -11.55
N PHE A 79 -2.71 1.18 -12.48
CA PHE A 79 -1.42 1.50 -13.11
C PHE A 79 -0.79 0.31 -13.84
N LEU A 80 -1.48 -0.30 -14.81
CA LEU A 80 -1.00 -1.49 -15.54
C LEU A 80 0.43 -1.33 -16.09
N SER A 81 0.81 -0.14 -16.57
CA SER A 81 2.15 0.13 -17.12
C SER A 81 3.22 0.53 -16.10
N LEU A 82 2.89 0.54 -14.81
CA LEU A 82 3.81 0.93 -13.74
C LEU A 82 5.04 0.02 -13.69
N THR A 83 6.22 0.61 -13.86
CA THR A 83 7.51 -0.08 -13.71
C THR A 83 8.30 0.44 -12.52
N SER A 84 7.97 1.63 -12.00
CA SER A 84 8.70 2.30 -10.94
C SER A 84 7.77 2.85 -9.87
N LEU A 85 7.92 2.40 -8.62
CA LEU A 85 7.16 2.90 -7.48
C LEU A 85 8.09 3.55 -6.45
N MET A 86 7.72 4.73 -5.96
CA MET A 86 8.35 5.36 -4.81
C MET A 86 7.33 5.56 -3.69
N LEU A 87 7.65 5.05 -2.51
CA LEU A 87 6.87 5.19 -1.29
C LEU A 87 7.69 6.01 -0.30
N SER A 88 7.14 7.15 0.16
CA SER A 88 7.85 8.03 1.08
C SER A 88 7.02 8.42 2.30
N ARG A 89 7.67 8.43 3.48
CA ARG A 89 7.05 8.88 4.74
C ARG A 89 5.77 8.11 5.10
N ILE A 90 5.64 6.87 4.64
CA ILE A 90 4.48 6.02 4.92
C ILE A 90 4.76 5.20 6.17
N ASN A 91 3.80 5.23 7.10
CA ASN A 91 3.81 4.36 8.26
C ASN A 91 3.05 3.06 7.94
N PHE A 92 3.77 1.95 7.80
CA PHE A 92 3.17 0.62 7.63
C PHE A 92 2.94 -0.10 8.96
N ASN A 93 3.10 0.59 10.10
CA ASN A 93 2.73 0.09 11.41
C ASN A 93 1.20 0.07 11.54
N PHE A 94 0.57 -0.91 10.92
CA PHE A 94 -0.83 -1.15 11.18
C PHE A 94 -0.98 -2.25 12.23
N LYS A 95 -1.88 -2.03 13.20
CA LYS A 95 -2.30 -3.06 14.14
C LYS A 95 -2.72 -4.32 13.36
N ARG A 96 -2.47 -5.50 13.94
CA ARG A 96 -2.73 -6.84 13.36
C ARG A 96 -4.02 -6.82 12.53
N GLY A 97 -3.91 -6.91 11.20
CA GLY A 97 -5.05 -6.93 10.27
C GLY A 97 -4.90 -6.07 9.00
N HIS A 98 -4.13 -4.98 9.03
CA HIS A 98 -3.96 -4.09 7.86
C HIS A 98 -2.52 -4.04 7.30
N SER A 99 -1.60 -4.85 7.84
CA SER A 99 -0.18 -4.89 7.48
C SER A 99 0.14 -5.61 6.16
N SER A 100 -0.87 -6.18 5.49
CA SER A 100 -0.68 -7.10 4.36
C SER A 100 -0.85 -6.49 2.96
N TRP A 101 -1.37 -5.26 2.82
CA TRP A 101 -1.72 -4.74 1.50
C TRP A 101 -0.50 -4.60 0.58
N LEU A 102 0.60 -4.04 1.08
CA LEU A 102 1.78 -3.79 0.25
C LEU A 102 2.45 -5.12 -0.17
N PRO A 103 2.74 -6.07 0.73
CA PRO A 103 3.22 -7.39 0.33
C PRO A 103 2.28 -8.13 -0.63
N GLY A 104 0.97 -8.13 -0.37
CA GLY A 104 -0.03 -8.80 -1.21
C GLY A 104 -0.09 -8.20 -2.62
N TRP A 105 -0.12 -6.86 -2.71
CA TRP A 105 -0.06 -6.15 -3.97
C TRP A 105 1.22 -6.45 -4.73
N LEU A 106 2.38 -6.35 -4.07
CA LEU A 106 3.68 -6.62 -4.69
C LEU A 106 3.75 -8.02 -5.28
N LYS A 107 3.29 -9.03 -4.52
CA LYS A 107 3.23 -10.41 -4.99
C LYS A 107 2.42 -10.52 -6.28
N SER A 108 1.22 -9.96 -6.32
CA SER A 108 0.35 -10.04 -7.50
C SER A 108 0.84 -9.18 -8.66
N ARG A 109 1.37 -7.99 -8.36
CA ARG A 109 1.99 -7.10 -9.34
C ARG A 109 3.18 -7.76 -10.01
N MET A 110 4.06 -8.41 -9.25
CA MET A 110 5.21 -9.13 -9.79
C MET A 110 4.82 -10.35 -10.65
N ARG A 111 3.59 -10.87 -10.52
CA ARG A 111 3.06 -11.93 -11.39
C ARG A 111 2.42 -11.40 -12.67
N LEU A 112 1.65 -10.31 -12.58
CA LEU A 112 0.84 -9.79 -13.68
C LEU A 112 1.57 -8.73 -14.52
N CYS A 113 2.15 -7.73 -13.86
CA CYS A 113 2.78 -6.57 -14.49
C CYS A 113 4.02 -6.17 -13.66
N PRO A 114 5.16 -6.87 -13.83
CA PRO A 114 6.28 -6.79 -12.89
C PRO A 114 6.89 -5.38 -12.78
N LEU A 115 7.11 -4.94 -11.54
CA LEU A 115 7.89 -3.73 -11.29
C LEU A 115 9.37 -3.99 -11.63
N GLN A 116 10.02 -2.95 -12.15
CA GLN A 116 11.47 -2.92 -12.36
C GLN A 116 12.18 -2.27 -11.18
N GLN A 117 11.54 -1.31 -10.52
CA GLN A 117 12.11 -0.59 -9.40
C GLN A 117 11.06 -0.26 -8.34
N ILE A 118 11.46 -0.42 -7.08
CA ILE A 118 10.75 0.12 -5.92
C ILE A 118 11.73 0.90 -5.04
N THR A 119 11.29 2.05 -4.53
CA THR A 119 12.07 2.88 -3.62
C THR A 119 11.24 3.19 -2.38
N ILE A 120 11.75 2.83 -1.20
CA ILE A 120 11.08 3.02 0.09
C ILE A 120 11.95 3.96 0.92
N THR A 121 11.42 5.15 1.21
CA THR A 121 12.19 6.25 1.81
C THR A 121 11.48 6.85 3.03
N ASN A 122 12.16 6.98 4.17
CA ASN A 122 11.58 7.54 5.40
C ASN A 122 10.31 6.79 5.89
N CYS A 123 10.20 5.49 5.59
CA CYS A 123 9.04 4.68 6.00
C CYS A 123 9.30 3.95 7.32
N VAL A 124 8.21 3.53 7.96
CA VAL A 124 8.24 2.65 9.14
C VAL A 124 7.64 1.31 8.73
N LEU A 125 8.40 0.20 8.85
CA LEU A 125 7.96 -1.15 8.49
C LEU A 125 8.07 -2.10 9.69
N GLN A 126 7.18 -3.10 9.75
CA GLN A 126 7.40 -4.28 10.58
C GLN A 126 8.45 -5.20 9.94
N ARG A 127 9.20 -5.94 10.77
CA ARG A 127 10.24 -6.88 10.30
C ARG A 127 9.67 -7.91 9.32
N GLU A 128 8.48 -8.43 9.59
CA GLU A 128 7.81 -9.40 8.73
C GLU A 128 7.50 -8.82 7.33
N THR A 129 6.93 -7.61 7.27
CA THR A 129 6.64 -6.91 6.01
C THR A 129 7.92 -6.72 5.18
N LEU A 130 9.03 -6.34 5.82
CA LEU A 130 10.32 -6.21 5.15
C LEU A 130 10.77 -7.55 4.55
N GLN A 131 10.70 -8.63 5.30
CA GLN A 131 11.06 -9.97 4.81
C GLN A 131 10.17 -10.40 3.64
N THR A 132 8.86 -10.16 3.70
CA THR A 132 7.95 -10.48 2.59
C THR A 132 8.30 -9.67 1.34
N ILE A 133 8.56 -8.37 1.46
CA ILE A 133 8.98 -7.53 0.33
C ILE A 133 10.26 -8.08 -0.32
N TYR A 134 11.25 -8.48 0.49
CA TYR A 134 12.48 -9.10 -0.04
C TYR A 134 12.21 -10.41 -0.80
N CYS A 135 11.30 -11.24 -0.30
CA CYS A 135 10.94 -12.51 -0.94
C CYS A 135 10.17 -12.32 -2.24
N GLU A 136 9.22 -11.39 -2.28
CA GLU A 136 8.32 -11.20 -3.43
C GLU A 136 8.96 -10.40 -4.57
N ILE A 137 9.88 -9.48 -4.27
CA ILE A 137 10.50 -8.59 -5.27
C ILE A 137 11.95 -8.99 -5.63
N ARG A 138 12.27 -10.29 -5.68
CA ARG A 138 13.63 -10.75 -6.04
C ARG A 138 14.12 -10.27 -7.41
N ARG A 139 13.19 -9.92 -8.31
CA ARG A 139 13.49 -9.53 -9.69
C ARG A 139 13.51 -8.02 -9.93
N ALA A 140 13.05 -7.19 -8.99
CA ALA A 140 13.10 -5.74 -9.14
C ALA A 140 14.25 -5.14 -8.32
N ARG A 141 14.70 -3.96 -8.74
CA ARG A 141 15.66 -3.17 -7.97
C ARG A 141 14.95 -2.55 -6.78
N VAL A 142 15.45 -2.81 -5.58
CA VAL A 142 14.89 -2.28 -4.34
C VAL A 142 15.87 -1.29 -3.73
N ALA A 143 15.44 -0.05 -3.55
CA ALA A 143 16.22 1.00 -2.89
C ALA A 143 15.59 1.38 -1.56
N TRP A 144 16.37 1.27 -0.48
CA TRP A 144 15.94 1.61 0.88
C TRP A 144 16.70 2.85 1.36
N LYS A 145 15.98 3.87 1.83
CA LYS A 145 16.60 5.08 2.38
C LYS A 145 15.92 5.49 3.68
N HIS A 146 16.69 5.69 4.74
CA HIS A 146 16.16 6.16 6.03
C HIS A 146 14.98 5.31 6.56
N LEU A 147 15.08 3.98 6.44
CA LEU A 147 14.04 3.06 6.89
C LEU A 147 14.10 2.87 8.41
N ARG A 148 12.94 2.89 9.08
CA ARG A 148 12.79 2.46 10.48
C ARG A 148 12.08 1.11 10.52
N ILE A 149 12.65 0.15 11.24
CA ILE A 149 12.07 -1.18 11.44
C ILE A 149 11.56 -1.24 12.87
N LEU A 150 10.29 -1.58 13.03
CA LEU A 150 9.72 -1.89 14.33
C LEU A 150 10.02 -3.35 14.65
N GLU A 151 10.62 -3.57 15.82
CA GLU A 151 10.65 -4.90 16.42
C GLU A 151 9.25 -5.17 16.98
N GLU A 152 8.80 -6.42 16.96
CA GLU A 152 7.55 -6.76 17.63
C GLU A 152 7.72 -6.40 19.11
N ASP A 153 6.80 -5.61 19.66
CA ASP A 153 6.68 -5.52 21.10
C ASP A 153 6.42 -6.95 21.58
N ASN A 154 7.46 -7.53 22.17
CA ASN A 154 7.38 -8.78 22.87
C ASN A 154 6.48 -8.46 24.07
N ASP A 155 5.18 -8.75 23.97
CA ASP A 155 4.26 -8.84 25.11
C ASP A 155 4.69 -10.04 26.00
N SER A 156 5.98 -10.14 26.33
CA SER A 156 6.47 -11.04 27.38
C SER A 156 6.35 -10.31 28.70
N ASP A 157 5.61 -10.94 29.61
CA ASP A 157 5.58 -10.71 31.05
C ASP A 157 4.42 -9.87 31.59
N TYR A 158 3.19 -10.34 31.36
CA TYR A 158 2.23 -10.43 32.47
C TYR A 158 2.00 -11.90 32.80
N ILE A 159 2.94 -12.49 33.55
CA ILE A 159 2.66 -13.67 34.35
C ILE A 159 1.68 -13.20 35.42
N SER A 160 0.39 -13.46 35.23
CA SER A 160 -0.58 -13.34 36.32
C SER A 160 -0.12 -14.28 37.44
N PRO A 161 0.21 -13.79 38.66
CA PRO A 161 0.59 -14.70 39.73
C PRO A 161 -0.60 -15.62 40.01
N SER A 162 -0.39 -16.92 39.90
CA SER A 162 -1.37 -17.93 40.27
C SER A 162 -1.86 -17.66 41.70
N PRO A 163 -3.17 -17.70 41.98
CA PRO A 163 -3.66 -17.49 43.33
C PRO A 163 -3.08 -18.55 44.27
N ILE A 164 -2.46 -18.08 45.35
CA ILE A 164 -1.93 -18.93 46.43
C ILE A 164 -3.12 -19.70 47.03
N PRO A 165 -3.07 -21.04 47.15
CA PRO A 165 -4.15 -21.77 47.79
C PRO A 165 -4.21 -21.40 49.27
N SER A 166 -5.38 -20.91 49.69
CA SER A 166 -5.67 -20.63 51.09
C SER A 166 -5.56 -21.92 51.91
N PRO A 167 -4.92 -21.90 53.09
CA PRO A 167 -4.94 -23.05 53.98
C PRO A 167 -6.36 -23.27 54.50
N SER A 168 -6.86 -24.48 54.35
CA SER A 168 -8.09 -24.94 54.97
C SER A 168 -7.93 -24.90 56.50
N VAL A 169 -8.84 -24.20 57.18
CA VAL A 169 -9.01 -24.24 58.65
C VAL A 169 -9.88 -25.44 59.01
#